data_AF-A0A198Z2M1-F1
#
_entry.id   AF-A0A198Z2M1-F1
#
_cell.length_a   1.000
_cell.length_b   1.000
_cell.length_c   1.000
_cell.angle_alpha   90.00
_cell.angle_beta   90.00
_cell.angle_gamma   90.00
#
_symmetry.space_group_name_H-M   'P 1'
#
loop_
_entity.id
_entity.type
_entity.pdbx_description
1 polymer ?
#
loop_
_entity_poly.entity_id
_entity_poly.type
_entity_poly.pdbx_seq_one_letter_code
_entity_poly.pdbx_strand_id
1 'polypeptide(L)'
;MEKALDAFDEKTEASDNARSEQDTGAARRTVFCANVFDVMVRLYGEPGIASLCLEAQTSYAVDVPSLLFFALADSDGHGADDGEMRRLLDRAGEWRSLFVLPLRHLRLTLRQGRRNTAEIEFYEQIKAAELEAERLQVRRLADDFLPLEGPGGLAARYLETISMPEPEAGTLVGQLRDAAKAVSRGFPHHAH
;
A
#
# COMPACT_ATOMS: atom_id res chain seq x y z
N MET A 1 12.73 7.86 52.38
CA MET A 1 12.87 8.97 51.42
C MET A 1 13.58 8.53 50.13
N GLU A 2 14.18 7.33 50.10
CA GLU A 2 14.94 6.78 48.96
C GLU A 2 14.05 6.24 47.81
N LYS A 3 12.92 5.59 48.13
CA LYS A 3 11.96 5.06 47.13
C LYS A 3 11.32 6.09 46.18
N ALA A 4 11.39 7.39 46.49
CA ALA A 4 10.75 8.42 45.69
C ALA A 4 11.66 8.97 44.56
N LEU A 5 12.98 8.76 44.66
CA LEU A 5 13.95 9.18 43.65
C LEU A 5 14.03 8.15 42.51
N ASP A 6 14.08 6.86 42.83
CA ASP A 6 14.11 5.76 41.83
C ASP A 6 12.86 5.76 40.93
N ALA A 7 11.68 6.04 41.50
CA ALA A 7 10.43 6.09 40.74
C ALA A 7 10.33 7.33 39.80
N PHE A 8 11.14 8.36 40.04
CA PHE A 8 11.19 9.55 39.18
C PHE A 8 12.15 9.33 38.01
N ASP A 9 13.26 8.64 38.24
CA ASP A 9 14.24 8.27 37.19
C ASP A 9 13.65 7.26 36.20
N GLU A 10 13.02 6.19 36.69
CA GLU A 10 12.42 5.13 35.86
C GLU A 10 11.27 5.66 34.98
N LYS A 11 10.50 6.64 35.49
CA LYS A 11 9.44 7.32 34.73
C LYS A 11 9.99 8.28 33.66
N THR A 12 11.16 8.86 33.91
CA THR A 12 11.85 9.76 32.96
C THR A 12 12.48 8.95 31.83
N GLU A 13 13.15 7.84 32.14
CA GLU A 13 13.71 6.92 31.15
C GLU A 13 12.63 6.26 30.26
N ALA A 14 11.51 5.83 30.84
CA ALA A 14 10.39 5.28 30.07
C ALA A 14 9.74 6.32 29.13
N SER A 15 9.65 7.57 29.58
CA SER A 15 9.13 8.69 28.78
C SER A 15 10.08 9.06 27.63
N ASP A 16 11.39 9.05 27.88
CA ASP A 16 12.41 9.36 26.87
C ASP A 16 12.54 8.23 25.84
N ASN A 17 12.45 6.97 26.26
CA ASN A 17 12.47 5.82 25.35
C ASN A 17 11.22 5.78 24.46
N ALA A 18 10.02 6.02 25.01
CA ALA A 18 8.79 6.11 24.23
C ALA A 18 8.82 7.25 23.20
N ARG A 19 9.42 8.39 23.55
CA ARG A 19 9.56 9.55 22.66
C ARG A 19 10.56 9.28 21.53
N SER A 20 11.64 8.57 21.83
CA SER A 20 12.64 8.12 20.85
C SER A 20 12.07 7.07 19.87
N GLU A 21 11.28 6.12 20.37
CA GLU A 21 10.60 5.11 19.55
C GLU A 21 9.56 5.74 18.61
N GLN A 22 8.78 6.71 19.11
CA GLN A 22 7.82 7.47 18.31
C GLN A 22 8.49 8.32 17.22
N ASP A 23 9.62 8.96 17.51
CA ASP A 23 10.36 9.78 16.54
C ASP A 23 11.00 8.90 15.45
N THR A 24 11.59 7.76 15.84
CA THR A 24 12.13 6.75 14.92
C THR A 24 11.03 6.19 14.01
N GLY A 25 9.87 5.92 14.60
CA GLY A 25 8.69 5.51 13.87
C GLY A 25 8.26 6.56 12.84
N ALA A 26 8.05 7.81 13.26
CA ALA A 26 7.61 8.90 12.39
C ALA A 26 8.57 9.15 11.22
N ALA A 27 9.88 9.04 11.46
CA ALA A 27 10.90 9.11 10.43
C ALA A 27 10.77 7.97 9.41
N ARG A 28 10.65 6.71 9.88
CA ARG A 28 10.45 5.54 9.02
C ARG A 28 9.20 5.67 8.15
N ARG A 29 8.06 6.06 8.75
CA ARG A 29 6.81 6.32 8.00
C ARG A 29 7.00 7.38 6.92
N THR A 30 7.70 8.46 7.24
CA THR A 30 7.95 9.55 6.29
C THR A 30 8.76 9.04 5.08
N VAL A 31 9.79 8.24 5.32
CA VAL A 31 10.57 7.59 4.25
C VAL A 31 9.70 6.62 3.45
N PHE A 32 8.90 5.79 4.12
CA PHE A 32 7.97 4.87 3.46
C PHE A 32 7.00 5.63 2.53
N CYS A 33 6.26 6.61 3.06
CA CYS A 33 5.25 7.36 2.31
C CYS A 33 5.84 8.14 1.14
N ALA A 34 7.07 8.66 1.29
CA ALA A 34 7.76 9.38 0.22
C ALA A 34 8.18 8.48 -0.96
N ASN A 35 8.47 7.19 -0.71
CA ASN A 35 9.06 6.29 -1.70
C ASN A 35 8.11 5.17 -2.17
N VAL A 36 6.98 4.94 -1.47
CA VAL A 36 6.14 3.75 -1.65
C VAL A 36 5.73 3.51 -3.11
N PHE A 37 5.39 4.55 -3.87
CA PHE A 37 4.99 4.38 -5.28
C PHE A 37 6.11 3.80 -6.15
N ASP A 38 7.35 4.28 -5.99
CA ASP A 38 8.49 3.78 -6.76
C ASP A 38 8.82 2.34 -6.39
N VAL A 39 8.64 1.97 -5.11
CA VAL A 39 8.78 0.59 -4.64
C VAL A 39 7.66 -0.29 -5.18
N MET A 40 6.42 0.20 -5.25
CA MET A 40 5.30 -0.52 -5.86
C MET A 40 5.57 -0.83 -7.34
N VAL A 41 6.15 0.11 -8.09
CA VAL A 41 6.52 -0.11 -9.50
C VAL A 41 7.54 -1.23 -9.62
N ARG A 42 8.56 -1.26 -8.73
CA ARG A 42 9.56 -2.34 -8.70
C ARG A 42 8.93 -3.68 -8.31
N LEU A 43 8.10 -3.71 -7.27
CA LEU A 43 7.36 -4.90 -6.83
C LEU A 43 6.48 -5.45 -7.95
N TYR A 44 5.74 -4.60 -8.66
CA TYR A 44 4.90 -5.01 -9.77
C TYR A 44 5.71 -5.58 -10.94
N GLY A 45 6.96 -5.13 -11.10
CA GLY A 45 7.91 -5.63 -12.09
C GLY A 45 8.55 -6.98 -11.74
N GLU A 46 8.40 -7.47 -10.50
CA GLU A 46 8.94 -8.78 -10.11
C GLU A 46 8.24 -9.93 -10.87
N PRO A 47 8.96 -11.01 -11.21
CA PRO A 47 8.40 -12.13 -11.96
C PRO A 47 7.12 -12.68 -11.32
N GLY A 48 6.03 -12.68 -12.10
CA GLY A 48 4.74 -13.24 -11.69
C GLY A 48 3.81 -12.30 -10.92
N ILE A 49 4.31 -11.21 -10.32
CA ILE A 49 3.49 -10.30 -9.50
C ILE A 49 2.41 -9.59 -10.31
N ALA A 50 2.76 -9.08 -11.50
CA ALA A 50 1.78 -8.45 -12.38
C ALA A 50 0.63 -9.41 -12.76
N SER A 51 0.95 -10.64 -13.17
CA SER A 51 -0.05 -11.65 -13.53
C SER A 51 -0.97 -11.97 -12.36
N LEU A 52 -0.39 -12.17 -11.18
CA LEU A 52 -1.11 -12.47 -9.95
C LEU A 52 -2.08 -11.33 -9.57
N CYS A 53 -1.62 -10.08 -9.64
CA CYS A 53 -2.46 -8.91 -9.36
C CYS A 53 -3.60 -8.76 -10.37
N LEU A 54 -3.34 -9.01 -11.65
CA LEU A 54 -4.36 -8.94 -12.71
C LEU A 54 -5.41 -10.04 -12.57
N GLU A 55 -5.02 -11.24 -12.18
CA GLU A 55 -5.93 -12.34 -11.89
C GLU A 55 -6.83 -11.98 -10.70
N ALA A 56 -6.24 -11.52 -9.59
CA ALA A 56 -7.00 -11.10 -8.42
C ALA A 56 -7.95 -9.92 -8.73
N GLN A 57 -7.50 -8.95 -9.54
CA GLN A 57 -8.31 -7.84 -10.01
C GLN A 57 -9.51 -8.31 -10.86
N THR A 58 -9.30 -9.27 -11.74
CA THR A 58 -10.33 -9.75 -12.66
C THR A 58 -11.35 -10.63 -11.94
N SER A 59 -10.88 -11.53 -11.08
CA SER A 59 -11.72 -12.53 -10.41
C SER A 59 -12.46 -11.95 -9.19
N TYR A 60 -11.84 -11.01 -8.46
CA TYR A 60 -12.35 -10.53 -7.17
C TYR A 60 -12.46 -9.01 -7.08
N ALA A 61 -12.34 -8.29 -8.20
CA ALA A 61 -12.36 -6.84 -8.24
C ALA A 61 -11.33 -6.18 -7.31
N VAL A 62 -10.21 -6.85 -7.03
CA VAL A 62 -9.11 -6.32 -6.22
C VAL A 62 -8.64 -4.99 -6.78
N ASP A 63 -8.57 -4.01 -5.89
CA ASP A 63 -7.83 -2.78 -6.07
C ASP A 63 -6.33 -3.01 -5.88
N VAL A 64 -5.61 -3.17 -7.01
CA VAL A 64 -4.18 -3.48 -7.03
C VAL A 64 -3.34 -2.40 -6.34
N PRO A 65 -3.56 -1.07 -6.56
CA PRO A 65 -2.83 -0.04 -5.83
C PRO A 65 -2.93 -0.16 -4.31
N SER A 66 -4.13 -0.37 -3.77
CA SER A 66 -4.33 -0.55 -2.33
C SER A 66 -3.67 -1.84 -1.82
N LEU A 67 -3.82 -2.95 -2.54
CA LEU A 67 -3.20 -4.23 -2.17
C LEU A 67 -1.67 -4.13 -2.06
N LEU A 68 -1.02 -3.56 -3.09
CA LEU A 68 0.44 -3.42 -3.11
C LEU A 68 0.93 -2.44 -2.04
N PHE A 69 0.21 -1.35 -1.80
CA PHE A 69 0.52 -0.41 -0.73
C PHE A 69 0.52 -1.12 0.64
N PHE A 70 -0.55 -1.87 0.95
CA PHE A 70 -0.65 -2.58 2.23
C PHE A 70 0.37 -3.71 2.36
N ALA A 71 0.69 -4.43 1.29
CA ALA A 71 1.72 -5.47 1.31
C ALA A 71 3.12 -4.90 1.59
N LEU A 72 3.44 -3.72 1.04
CA LEU A 72 4.69 -3.03 1.32
C LEU A 72 4.72 -2.45 2.73
N ALA A 73 3.60 -1.87 3.20
CA ALA A 73 3.47 -1.40 4.57
C ALA A 73 3.68 -2.54 5.58
N ASP A 74 3.07 -3.72 5.34
CA ASP A 74 3.32 -4.93 6.12
C ASP A 74 4.80 -5.34 6.11
N SER A 75 5.45 -5.27 4.95
CA SER A 75 6.86 -5.63 4.81
C SER A 75 7.81 -4.65 5.50
N ASP A 76 7.42 -3.38 5.68
CA ASP A 76 8.17 -2.35 6.41
C ASP A 76 7.84 -2.32 7.92
N GLY A 77 6.95 -3.23 8.35
CA GLY A 77 6.55 -3.39 9.74
C GLY A 77 5.56 -2.34 10.22
N HIS A 78 4.78 -1.75 9.31
CA HIS A 78 3.67 -0.87 9.65
C HIS A 78 2.41 -1.68 9.98
N GLY A 79 1.62 -1.16 10.92
CA GLY A 79 0.29 -1.66 11.26
C GLY A 79 -0.70 -0.51 11.31
N ALA A 80 -1.98 -0.83 11.50
CA ALA A 80 -3.06 0.15 11.61
C ALA A 80 -4.18 -0.44 12.46
N ASP A 81 -4.88 0.38 13.24
CA ASP A 81 -6.08 -0.09 13.95
C ASP A 81 -7.28 -0.30 12.99
N ASP A 82 -8.41 -0.79 13.50
CA ASP A 82 -9.61 -1.04 12.68
C ASP A 82 -10.25 0.25 12.15
N GLY A 83 -10.21 1.33 12.92
CA GLY A 83 -10.78 2.63 12.53
C GLY A 83 -9.97 3.29 11.43
N GLU A 84 -8.65 3.24 11.53
CA GLU A 84 -7.73 3.71 10.51
C GLU A 84 -7.82 2.89 9.22
N MET A 85 -7.85 1.55 9.33
CA MET A 85 -8.05 0.69 8.16
C MET A 85 -9.35 1.02 7.44
N ARG A 86 -10.46 1.17 8.17
CA ARG A 86 -11.74 1.60 7.58
C ARG A 86 -11.59 2.92 6.84
N ARG A 87 -10.99 3.93 7.48
CA ARG A 87 -10.79 5.26 6.88
C ARG A 87 -9.97 5.21 5.59
N LEU A 88 -8.86 4.46 5.59
CA LEU A 88 -7.98 4.31 4.42
C LEU A 88 -8.74 3.64 3.27
N LEU A 89 -9.46 2.56 3.56
CA LEU A 89 -10.24 1.82 2.57
C LEU A 89 -11.40 2.64 2.00
N ASP A 90 -12.12 3.39 2.84
CA ASP A 90 -13.24 4.23 2.39
C ASP A 90 -12.74 5.34 1.44
N ARG A 91 -11.64 6.02 1.79
CA ARG A 91 -11.06 7.09 0.96
C ARG A 91 -10.46 6.58 -0.34
N ALA A 92 -9.77 5.44 -0.30
CA ALA A 92 -9.27 4.78 -1.50
C ALA A 92 -10.43 4.29 -2.39
N GLY A 93 -11.45 3.69 -1.79
CA GLY A 93 -12.65 3.22 -2.48
C GLY A 93 -13.42 4.33 -3.18
N GLU A 94 -13.62 5.48 -2.51
CA GLU A 94 -14.24 6.66 -3.09
C GLU A 94 -13.48 7.13 -4.34
N TRP A 95 -12.17 7.37 -4.21
CA TRP A 95 -11.33 7.80 -5.33
C TRP A 95 -11.34 6.79 -6.49
N ARG A 96 -11.19 5.51 -6.17
CA ARG A 96 -11.22 4.41 -7.13
C ARG A 96 -12.53 4.39 -7.90
N SER A 97 -13.67 4.58 -7.22
CA SER A 97 -14.98 4.57 -7.84
C SER A 97 -15.22 5.77 -8.77
N LEU A 98 -14.71 6.95 -8.41
CA LEU A 98 -14.92 8.19 -9.15
C LEU A 98 -13.97 8.36 -10.34
N PHE A 99 -12.74 7.83 -10.25
CA PHE A 99 -11.69 8.12 -11.24
C PHE A 99 -11.10 6.87 -11.87
N VAL A 100 -10.65 5.90 -11.07
CA VAL A 100 -9.92 4.72 -11.59
C VAL A 100 -10.83 3.78 -12.37
N LEU A 101 -11.97 3.37 -11.79
CA LEU A 101 -12.89 2.44 -12.45
C LEU A 101 -13.50 3.00 -13.73
N PRO A 102 -13.93 4.28 -13.80
CA PRO A 102 -14.38 4.87 -15.06
C PRO A 102 -13.30 4.89 -16.15
N LEU A 103 -12.07 5.29 -15.81
CA LEU A 103 -10.95 5.28 -16.77
C LEU A 103 -10.61 3.86 -17.25
N ARG A 104 -10.59 2.90 -16.32
CA ARG A 104 -10.41 1.47 -16.64
C ARG A 104 -11.51 0.94 -17.55
N HIS A 105 -12.76 1.31 -17.29
CA HIS A 105 -13.88 0.93 -18.14
C HIS A 105 -13.69 1.47 -19.56
N LEU A 106 -13.37 2.76 -19.72
CA LEU A 106 -13.09 3.37 -21.03
C LEU A 106 -11.93 2.66 -21.74
N ARG A 107 -10.83 2.38 -21.04
CA ARG A 107 -9.68 1.67 -21.60
C ARG A 107 -10.07 0.27 -22.09
N LEU A 108 -10.81 -0.48 -21.28
CA LEU A 108 -11.23 -1.84 -21.63
C LEU A 108 -12.20 -1.85 -22.81
N THR A 109 -13.14 -0.90 -22.86
CA THR A 109 -14.07 -0.74 -23.98
C THR A 109 -13.33 -0.43 -25.28
N LEU A 110 -12.37 0.51 -25.25
CA LEU A 110 -11.56 0.84 -26.44
C LEU A 110 -10.63 -0.29 -26.88
N ARG A 111 -10.24 -1.19 -25.97
CA ARG A 111 -9.40 -2.35 -26.32
C ARG A 111 -10.15 -3.35 -27.21
N GLN A 112 -11.48 -3.36 -27.18
CA GLN A 112 -12.31 -4.30 -27.92
C GLN A 112 -12.53 -3.82 -29.36
N GLY A 113 -11.80 -4.40 -30.32
CA GLY A 113 -12.03 -4.17 -31.76
C GLY A 113 -10.76 -3.86 -32.56
N ARG A 114 -10.94 -3.64 -33.87
CA ARG A 114 -9.88 -3.11 -34.74
C ARG A 114 -9.79 -1.61 -34.50
N ARG A 115 -8.61 -1.11 -34.13
CA ARG A 115 -8.36 0.31 -33.90
C ARG A 115 -7.61 0.91 -35.08
N ASN A 116 -8.03 2.10 -35.53
CA ASN A 116 -7.22 2.96 -36.38
C ASN A 116 -6.15 3.68 -35.55
N THR A 117 -5.23 4.40 -36.21
CA THR A 117 -4.12 5.08 -35.52
C THR A 117 -4.59 6.07 -34.45
N ALA A 118 -5.61 6.89 -34.73
CA ALA A 118 -6.13 7.87 -33.78
C ALA A 118 -6.77 7.19 -32.55
N GLU A 119 -7.44 6.05 -32.74
CA GLU A 119 -8.01 5.26 -31.63
C GLU A 119 -6.93 4.60 -30.77
N ILE A 120 -5.77 4.25 -31.34
CA ILE A 120 -4.61 3.77 -30.57
C ILE A 120 -4.02 4.90 -29.72
N GLU A 121 -3.85 6.08 -30.30
CA GLU A 121 -3.36 7.26 -29.57
C GLU A 121 -4.29 7.65 -28.42
N PHE A 122 -5.61 7.67 -28.67
CA PHE A 122 -6.60 7.95 -27.64
C PHE A 122 -6.62 6.89 -26.53
N TYR A 123 -6.45 5.61 -26.89
CA TYR A 123 -6.30 4.53 -25.91
C TYR A 123 -5.09 4.75 -24.99
N GLU A 124 -3.93 5.13 -25.52
CA GLU A 124 -2.74 5.41 -24.69
C GLU A 124 -2.95 6.64 -23.79
N GLN A 125 -3.70 7.66 -24.23
CA GLN A 125 -4.08 8.79 -23.37
C GLN A 125 -4.95 8.36 -22.19
N ILE A 126 -5.96 7.52 -22.42
CA ILE A 126 -6.82 7.02 -21.34
C ILE A 126 -6.04 6.12 -20.39
N LYS A 127 -5.16 5.26 -20.92
CA LYS A 127 -4.27 4.42 -20.12
C LYS A 127 -3.32 5.25 -19.25
N ALA A 128 -2.75 6.32 -19.80
CA ALA A 128 -1.92 7.24 -19.03
C ALA A 128 -2.71 7.97 -17.93
N ALA A 129 -3.95 8.37 -18.23
CA ALA A 129 -4.84 8.98 -17.24
C ALA A 129 -5.23 7.98 -16.14
N GLU A 130 -5.52 6.72 -16.47
CA GLU A 130 -5.79 5.67 -15.48
C GLU A 130 -4.58 5.49 -14.55
N LEU A 131 -3.37 5.41 -15.11
CA LEU A 131 -2.15 5.26 -14.33
C LEU A 131 -1.89 6.46 -13.41
N GLU A 132 -2.10 7.69 -13.87
CA GLU A 132 -1.96 8.87 -12.99
C GLU A 132 -3.04 8.90 -11.91
N ALA A 133 -4.28 8.46 -12.21
CA ALA A 133 -5.32 8.32 -11.20
C ALA A 133 -4.95 7.29 -10.13
N GLU A 134 -4.36 6.15 -10.50
CA GLU A 134 -3.83 5.16 -9.55
C GLU A 134 -2.66 5.73 -8.73
N ARG A 135 -1.75 6.49 -9.35
CA ARG A 135 -0.65 7.15 -8.63
C ARG A 135 -1.15 8.16 -7.61
N LEU A 136 -2.16 8.96 -7.98
CA LEU A 136 -2.81 9.88 -7.05
C LEU A 136 -3.53 9.15 -5.92
N GLN A 137 -4.14 7.98 -6.19
CA GLN A 137 -4.72 7.15 -5.15
C GLN A 137 -3.68 6.73 -4.11
N VAL A 138 -2.51 6.24 -4.55
CA VAL A 138 -1.40 5.86 -3.67
C VAL A 138 -0.89 7.05 -2.87
N ARG A 139 -0.75 8.22 -3.49
CA ARG A 139 -0.36 9.45 -2.77
C ARG A 139 -1.36 9.80 -1.68
N ARG A 140 -2.66 9.76 -1.99
CA ARG A 140 -3.72 10.03 -1.00
C ARG A 140 -3.70 9.03 0.15
N LEU A 141 -3.50 7.74 -0.16
CA LEU A 141 -3.29 6.71 0.86
C LEU A 141 -2.09 7.04 1.74
N ALA A 142 -0.94 7.38 1.14
CA ALA A 142 0.27 7.74 1.87
C ALA A 142 0.08 9.00 2.76
N ASP A 143 -0.60 10.02 2.26
CA ASP A 143 -0.91 11.25 3.00
C ASP A 143 -1.83 10.98 4.20
N ASP A 144 -2.79 10.07 4.04
CA ASP A 144 -3.73 9.63 5.09
C ASP A 144 -3.15 8.50 5.96
N PHE A 145 -1.97 7.95 5.64
CA PHE A 145 -1.36 6.85 6.36
C PHE A 145 -0.60 7.39 7.58
N LEU A 146 -1.31 7.47 8.69
CA LEU A 146 -0.76 7.92 9.97
C LEU A 146 -0.05 6.84 10.81
N PRO A 147 -0.36 5.53 10.72
CA PRO A 147 0.06 4.60 11.76
C PRO A 147 1.39 3.89 11.54
N LEU A 148 1.97 3.57 12.70
CA LEU A 148 3.11 2.67 12.92
C LEU A 148 2.78 1.64 14.01
N GLU A 149 1.75 1.93 14.80
CA GLU A 149 1.32 1.19 15.97
C GLU A 149 -0.06 0.62 15.68
N GLY A 150 -0.19 -0.70 15.78
CA GLY A 150 -1.42 -1.41 15.43
C GLY A 150 -1.11 -2.79 14.85
N PRO A 151 -2.12 -3.65 14.71
CA PRO A 151 -1.94 -4.94 14.07
C PRO A 151 -1.52 -4.77 12.60
N GLY A 152 -0.47 -5.49 12.19
CA GLY A 152 -0.11 -5.67 10.79
C GLY A 152 -1.06 -6.63 10.07
N GLY A 153 -0.59 -7.21 8.96
CA GLY A 153 -1.43 -8.03 8.09
C GLY A 153 -2.44 -7.19 7.31
N LEU A 154 -2.07 -5.94 7.00
CA LEU A 154 -2.90 -4.97 6.30
C LEU A 154 -3.38 -5.50 4.96
N ALA A 155 -2.52 -6.20 4.20
CA ALA A 155 -2.91 -6.79 2.92
C ALA A 155 -3.99 -7.87 3.10
N ALA A 156 -3.84 -8.74 4.11
CA ALA A 156 -4.81 -9.79 4.40
C ALA A 156 -6.16 -9.20 4.88
N ARG A 157 -6.12 -8.21 5.78
CA ARG A 157 -7.32 -7.50 6.29
C ARG A 157 -8.07 -6.76 5.17
N TYR A 158 -7.34 -6.20 4.20
CA TYR A 158 -7.95 -5.64 3.00
C TYR A 158 -8.66 -6.72 2.17
N LEU A 159 -8.02 -7.86 1.90
CA LEU A 159 -8.62 -8.95 1.14
C LEU A 159 -9.85 -9.55 1.84
N GLU A 160 -9.83 -9.63 3.17
CA GLU A 160 -10.98 -10.03 3.99
C GLU A 160 -12.15 -9.04 3.81
N THR A 161 -11.87 -7.74 3.76
CA THR A 161 -12.90 -6.70 3.57
C THR A 161 -13.65 -6.84 2.24
N ILE A 162 -12.97 -7.31 1.19
CA ILE A 162 -13.59 -7.61 -0.11
C ILE A 162 -14.06 -9.06 -0.25
N SER A 163 -14.03 -9.84 0.86
CA SER A 163 -14.47 -11.24 0.91
C SER A 163 -13.76 -12.17 -0.08
N MET A 164 -12.46 -11.94 -0.33
CA MET A 164 -11.67 -12.87 -1.13
C MET A 164 -11.51 -14.21 -0.39
N PRO A 165 -11.79 -15.36 -1.02
CA PRO A 165 -11.77 -16.65 -0.33
C PRO A 165 -10.35 -17.15 -0.03
N GLU A 166 -10.27 -18.08 0.92
CA GLU A 166 -9.08 -18.90 1.17
C GLU A 166 -9.16 -20.23 0.38
N PRO A 167 -8.02 -20.77 -0.10
CA PRO A 167 -6.63 -20.36 0.16
C PRO A 167 -6.07 -19.26 -0.77
N GLU A 168 -6.89 -18.70 -1.67
CA GLU A 168 -6.45 -17.76 -2.69
C GLU A 168 -5.89 -16.46 -2.07
N ALA A 169 -6.59 -15.90 -1.07
CA ALA A 169 -6.14 -14.71 -0.35
C ALA A 169 -4.80 -14.94 0.37
N GLY A 170 -4.67 -16.04 1.12
CA GLY A 170 -3.43 -16.37 1.81
C GLY A 170 -2.25 -16.60 0.86
N THR A 171 -2.49 -17.26 -0.28
CA THR A 171 -1.47 -17.47 -1.33
C THR A 171 -1.00 -16.15 -1.92
N LEU A 172 -1.93 -15.27 -2.28
CA LEU A 172 -1.65 -13.94 -2.81
C LEU A 172 -0.81 -13.11 -1.84
N VAL A 173 -1.21 -13.05 -0.56
CA VAL A 173 -0.47 -12.32 0.48
C VAL A 173 0.92 -12.92 0.69
N GLY A 174 1.06 -14.24 0.68
CA GLY A 174 2.34 -14.92 0.81
C GLY A 174 3.32 -14.55 -0.31
N GLN A 175 2.87 -14.63 -1.56
CA GLN A 175 3.68 -14.30 -2.73
C GLN A 175 4.07 -12.81 -2.76
N LEU A 176 3.13 -11.91 -2.42
CA LEU A 176 3.42 -10.48 -2.33
C LEU A 176 4.42 -10.17 -1.22
N ARG A 177 4.31 -10.82 -0.06
CA ARG A 177 5.25 -10.64 1.06
C ARG A 177 6.66 -11.06 0.68
N ASP A 178 6.81 -12.20 0.01
CA ASP A 178 8.12 -12.71 -0.38
C ASP A 178 8.79 -11.82 -1.43
N ALA A 179 8.02 -11.34 -2.42
CA ALA A 179 8.50 -10.39 -3.41
C ALA A 179 8.82 -9.01 -2.80
N ALA A 180 7.97 -8.49 -1.90
CA ALA A 180 8.19 -7.21 -1.21
C ALA A 180 9.52 -7.22 -0.43
N LYS A 181 9.82 -8.30 0.29
CA LYS A 181 11.10 -8.47 1.00
C LYS A 181 12.30 -8.44 0.06
N ALA A 182 12.18 -8.97 -1.16
CA ALA A 182 13.26 -8.94 -2.15
C ALA A 182 13.54 -7.51 -2.64
N VAL A 183 12.49 -6.73 -2.87
CA VAL A 183 12.59 -5.35 -3.40
C VAL A 183 13.10 -4.37 -2.35
N SER A 184 12.69 -4.50 -1.08
CA SER A 184 13.08 -3.61 0.02
C SER A 184 14.55 -3.75 0.45
N ARG A 185 15.19 -4.92 0.23
CA ARG A 185 16.64 -5.13 0.49
C ARG A 185 17.58 -4.37 -0.45
N GLY A 186 17.04 -3.77 -1.52
CA GLY A 186 17.81 -3.07 -2.56
C GLY A 186 18.03 -1.58 -2.33
N PHE A 187 17.59 -1.01 -1.21
CA PHE A 187 17.90 0.40 -0.88
C PHE A 187 19.21 0.50 -0.09
N PRO A 188 20.13 1.41 -0.45
CA PRO A 188 21.17 1.79 0.48
C PRO A 188 20.47 2.38 1.72
N HIS A 189 20.66 1.76 2.87
CA HIS A 189 20.51 2.49 4.13
C HIS A 189 21.44 3.70 3.99
N HIS A 190 20.89 4.90 3.84
CA HIS A 190 21.69 6.10 3.92
C HIS A 190 22.35 6.07 5.30
N ALA A 191 23.65 5.79 5.29
CA ALA A 191 24.50 5.87 6.46
C ALA A 191 24.30 7.26 7.06
N HIS A 192 24.08 7.27 8.37
CA HIS A 192 24.02 8.44 9.23
C HIS A 192 25.09 9.48 8.93
#